data_AF-A0A227PC71-F1
#
_entry.id   AF-A0A227PC71-F1
#
_cell.length_a   1.000
_cell.length_b   1.000
_cell.length_c   1.000
_cell.angle_alpha   90.00
_cell.angle_beta   90.00
_cell.angle_gamma   90.00
#
_symmetry.space_group_name_H-M   'P 1'
#
loop_
_entity.id
_entity.type
_entity.pdbx_description
1 polymer ?
#
loop_
_entity_poly.entity_id
_entity_poly.type
_entity_poly.pdbx_seq_one_letter_code
_entity_poly.pdbx_strand_id
1 'polypeptide(L)'
;MSKKKSSPFLFQNLKGKSISFAADEQIIIDGLKPLLGGEWDGKIKKGCVIRRVDRNKVVTKIKEKLEKKQGEYCIYCGLHQDHCGRLEREHIAPKGTVSFPTFMFEPLNLVLACHHCNVDLKGEFNTISKFSTNYSKCKFNIVHPYLDEIEKHIVYAVDNGRALIKAAPWSRKGKKHIKLFELDSVPKTDKRSGLLIVSSLTISSKYDKILNSALNKKFIRL
;
A
#
# COMPACT_ATOMS: atom_id res chain seq x y z
N MET A 1 -17.14 23.44 13.30
CA MET A 1 -16.89 22.04 13.70
C MET A 1 -15.44 21.70 13.40
N SER A 2 -14.61 21.49 14.42
CA SER A 2 -13.21 21.10 14.20
C SER A 2 -13.20 19.68 13.61
N LYS A 3 -12.71 19.52 12.37
CA LYS A 3 -12.49 18.19 11.79
C LYS A 3 -11.53 17.45 12.72
N LYS A 4 -11.94 16.30 13.25
CA LYS A 4 -11.08 15.41 14.03
C LYS A 4 -9.87 15.10 13.16
N LYS A 5 -8.66 15.54 13.56
CA LYS A 5 -7.43 15.28 12.79
C LYS A 5 -7.29 13.76 12.63
N SER A 6 -7.10 13.29 11.39
CA SER A 6 -6.80 11.89 11.10
C SER A 6 -5.50 11.49 11.81
N SER A 7 -5.38 10.22 12.19
CA SER A 7 -4.11 9.70 12.72
C SER A 7 -3.00 9.93 11.69
N PRO A 8 -1.79 10.36 12.06
CA PRO A 8 -0.72 10.55 11.08
C PRO A 8 -0.22 9.23 10.46
N PHE A 9 -0.53 8.09 11.08
CA PHE A 9 -0.30 6.76 10.52
C PHE A 9 -1.30 5.74 11.10
N LEU A 10 -1.58 4.71 10.31
CA LEU A 10 -2.45 3.59 10.64
C LEU A 10 -2.06 2.39 9.77
N PHE A 11 -1.70 1.28 10.40
CA PHE A 11 -1.60 0.00 9.69
C PHE A 11 -3.00 -0.56 9.49
N GLN A 12 -3.34 -0.86 8.25
CA GLN A 12 -4.71 -1.18 7.90
C GLN A 12 -4.91 -2.70 7.77
N ASN A 13 -5.92 -3.20 8.46
CA ASN A 13 -6.49 -4.52 8.22
C ASN A 13 -7.63 -4.40 7.19
N LEU A 14 -7.40 -4.95 6.00
CA LEU A 14 -8.34 -4.88 4.87
C LEU A 14 -9.15 -6.17 4.69
N LYS A 15 -9.08 -7.12 5.63
CA LYS A 15 -9.86 -8.36 5.55
C LYS A 15 -11.35 -8.05 5.37
N GLY A 16 -11.96 -8.60 4.30
CA GLY A 16 -13.35 -8.34 3.92
C GLY A 16 -13.63 -6.98 3.27
N LYS A 17 -12.59 -6.18 2.97
CA LYS A 17 -12.70 -4.83 2.39
C LYS A 17 -12.10 -4.71 0.99
N SER A 18 -11.87 -5.82 0.29
CA SER A 18 -11.43 -5.77 -1.11
C SER A 18 -12.46 -5.06 -1.99
N ILE A 19 -11.99 -4.52 -3.10
CA ILE A 19 -12.87 -3.97 -4.13
C ILE A 19 -13.65 -5.11 -4.82
N SER A 20 -14.73 -4.76 -5.51
CA SER A 20 -15.42 -5.65 -6.44
C SER A 20 -15.53 -4.99 -7.81
N PHE A 21 -15.52 -5.81 -8.86
CA PHE A 21 -15.78 -5.35 -10.21
C PHE A 21 -17.27 -5.40 -10.52
N ALA A 22 -17.78 -4.35 -11.16
CA ALA A 22 -19.11 -4.37 -11.74
C ALA A 22 -19.13 -5.26 -12.99
N ALA A 23 -20.31 -5.66 -13.45
CA ALA A 23 -20.43 -6.60 -14.58
C ALA A 23 -19.75 -6.09 -15.86
N ASP A 24 -19.89 -4.79 -16.16
CA ASP A 24 -19.25 -4.12 -17.31
C ASP A 24 -17.71 -4.15 -17.21
N GLU A 25 -17.17 -3.90 -16.03
CA GLU A 25 -15.74 -3.98 -15.76
C GLU A 25 -15.22 -5.42 -15.87
N GLN A 26 -15.99 -6.39 -15.39
CA GLN A 26 -15.63 -7.81 -15.43
C GLN A 26 -15.57 -8.32 -16.87
N ILE A 27 -16.52 -7.93 -17.73
CA ILE A 27 -16.49 -8.22 -19.17
C ILE A 27 -15.20 -7.70 -19.82
N ILE A 28 -14.81 -6.47 -19.48
CA ILE A 28 -13.56 -5.87 -19.99
C ILE A 28 -12.34 -6.67 -19.50
N ILE A 29 -12.29 -7.01 -18.22
CA ILE A 29 -11.18 -7.78 -17.63
C ILE A 29 -11.09 -9.18 -18.27
N ASP A 30 -12.22 -9.85 -18.47
CA ASP A 30 -12.26 -11.18 -19.08
C ASP A 30 -11.85 -11.15 -20.54
N GLY A 31 -12.23 -10.12 -21.29
CA GLY A 31 -11.81 -9.92 -22.68
C GLY A 31 -10.30 -9.65 -22.86
N LEU A 32 -9.59 -9.28 -21.78
CA LEU A 32 -8.12 -9.14 -21.79
C LEU A 32 -7.39 -10.48 -21.57
N LYS A 33 -8.08 -11.52 -21.12
CA LYS A 33 -7.47 -12.82 -20.84
C LYS A 33 -7.05 -13.54 -22.14
N PRO A 34 -6.00 -14.38 -22.10
CA PRO A 34 -5.12 -14.62 -20.96
C PRO A 34 -4.19 -13.42 -20.69
N LEU A 35 -3.98 -13.08 -19.42
CA LEU A 35 -3.09 -11.98 -19.02
C LEU A 35 -1.64 -12.47 -19.07
N LEU A 36 -0.82 -11.90 -19.94
CA LEU A 36 0.59 -12.29 -20.14
C LEU A 36 1.58 -11.22 -19.66
N GLY A 37 1.09 -10.06 -19.25
CA GLY A 37 1.87 -8.95 -18.70
C GLY A 37 1.83 -7.72 -19.60
N GLY A 38 1.76 -6.54 -18.99
CA GLY A 38 1.67 -5.25 -19.67
C GLY A 38 0.24 -4.82 -20.06
N GLU A 39 -0.77 -5.70 -19.94
CA GLU A 39 -2.18 -5.35 -20.14
C GLU A 39 -2.71 -4.34 -19.11
N TRP A 40 -1.98 -4.08 -18.02
CA TRP A 40 -2.24 -2.99 -17.08
C TRP A 40 -1.67 -1.65 -17.57
N ASP A 41 -0.59 -1.68 -18.36
CA ASP A 41 0.15 -0.49 -18.79
C ASP A 41 -0.29 0.03 -20.16
N GLY A 42 -0.99 -0.80 -20.94
CA GLY A 42 -1.64 -0.39 -22.19
C GLY A 42 -1.33 -1.29 -23.35
N LYS A 43 -0.56 -2.35 -23.11
CA LYS A 43 -0.19 -3.33 -24.11
C LYS A 43 -1.37 -4.26 -24.35
N ILE A 44 -2.26 -3.84 -25.23
CA ILE A 44 -3.38 -4.64 -25.71
C ILE A 44 -2.89 -5.50 -26.87
N LYS A 45 -3.21 -6.80 -26.83
CA LYS A 45 -2.78 -7.74 -27.87
C LYS A 45 -3.48 -7.44 -29.20
N LYS A 46 -2.76 -7.69 -30.30
CA LYS A 46 -3.35 -7.64 -31.65
C LYS A 46 -4.52 -8.62 -31.73
N GLY A 47 -5.65 -8.17 -32.26
CA GLY A 47 -6.88 -8.97 -32.35
C GLY A 47 -7.71 -9.04 -31.06
N CYS A 48 -7.27 -8.42 -29.96
CA CYS A 48 -8.10 -8.31 -28.76
C CYS A 48 -9.27 -7.34 -29.03
N VAL A 49 -10.48 -7.77 -28.67
CA VAL A 49 -11.71 -6.96 -28.80
C VAL A 49 -11.75 -5.77 -27.84
N ILE A 50 -11.02 -5.84 -26.72
CA ILE A 50 -10.99 -4.80 -25.71
C ILE A 50 -10.05 -3.68 -26.15
N ARG A 51 -10.57 -2.45 -26.23
CA ARG A 51 -9.75 -1.28 -26.56
C ARG A 51 -9.02 -0.77 -25.32
N ARG A 52 -7.86 -0.14 -25.56
CA ARG A 52 -7.06 0.51 -24.50
C ARG A 52 -7.87 1.50 -23.67
N VAL A 53 -8.78 2.25 -24.30
CA VAL A 53 -9.65 3.23 -23.63
C VAL A 53 -10.61 2.57 -22.64
N ASP A 54 -11.19 1.41 -22.98
CA ASP A 54 -12.12 0.70 -22.10
C ASP A 54 -11.39 0.13 -20.89
N ARG A 55 -10.21 -0.46 -21.12
CA ARG A 55 -9.31 -0.88 -20.06
C ARG A 55 -8.88 0.28 -19.15
N ASN A 56 -8.53 1.44 -19.72
CA ASN A 56 -8.16 2.63 -18.94
C ASN A 56 -9.26 3.05 -17.97
N LYS A 57 -10.54 3.00 -18.39
CA LYS A 57 -11.67 3.29 -17.51
C LYS A 57 -11.70 2.36 -16.29
N VAL A 58 -11.47 1.06 -16.49
CA VAL A 58 -11.37 0.08 -15.39
C VAL A 58 -10.23 0.43 -14.43
N VAL A 59 -9.03 0.70 -14.94
CA VAL A 59 -7.86 1.06 -14.10
C VAL A 59 -8.07 2.36 -13.31
N THR A 60 -8.76 3.33 -13.88
CA THR A 60 -9.16 4.56 -13.17
C THR A 60 -10.14 4.25 -12.05
N LYS A 61 -11.23 3.52 -12.33
CA LYS A 61 -12.23 3.11 -11.33
C LYS A 61 -11.62 2.26 -10.20
N ILE A 62 -10.61 1.45 -10.49
CA ILE A 62 -9.88 0.70 -9.45
C ILE A 62 -9.28 1.66 -8.40
N LYS A 63 -8.64 2.75 -8.83
CA LYS A 63 -8.05 3.72 -7.88
C LYS A 63 -9.13 4.32 -6.99
N GLU A 64 -10.24 4.78 -7.58
CA GLU A 64 -11.36 5.39 -6.85
C GLU A 64 -11.97 4.41 -5.84
N LYS A 65 -12.14 3.15 -6.22
CA LYS A 65 -12.64 2.10 -5.33
C LYS A 65 -11.67 1.81 -4.19
N LEU A 66 -10.37 1.76 -4.47
CA LEU A 66 -9.35 1.59 -3.43
C LEU A 66 -9.30 2.80 -2.50
N GLU A 67 -9.37 4.03 -2.99
CA GLU A 67 -9.41 5.24 -2.16
C GLU A 67 -10.63 5.21 -1.21
N LYS A 68 -11.79 4.70 -1.67
CA LYS A 68 -12.98 4.53 -0.82
C LYS A 68 -12.85 3.40 0.21
N LYS A 69 -12.17 2.29 -0.13
CA LYS A 69 -12.09 1.08 0.72
C LYS A 69 -10.90 1.10 1.69
N GLN A 70 -9.75 1.54 1.20
CA GLN A 70 -8.48 1.63 1.93
C GLN A 70 -8.24 3.04 2.50
N GLY A 71 -8.85 4.10 1.97
CA GLY A 71 -8.58 5.45 2.46
C GLY A 71 -7.17 5.94 2.13
N GLU A 72 -6.66 6.81 3.01
CA GLU A 72 -5.53 7.72 2.70
C GLU A 72 -4.20 7.27 3.31
N TYR A 73 -4.06 5.99 3.68
CA TYR A 73 -2.83 5.46 4.27
C TYR A 73 -2.14 4.47 3.34
N CYS A 74 -0.81 4.61 3.22
CA CYS A 74 0.02 3.64 2.54
C CYS A 74 -0.12 2.28 3.22
N ILE A 75 -0.46 1.24 2.44
CA ILE A 75 -0.74 -0.09 3.01
C ILE A 75 0.48 -0.75 3.67
N TYR A 76 1.69 -0.39 3.23
CA TYR A 76 2.92 -1.03 3.69
C TYR A 76 3.59 -0.31 4.85
N CYS A 77 3.63 1.03 4.86
CA CYS A 77 4.29 1.77 5.95
C CYS A 77 3.32 2.38 6.97
N GLY A 78 2.02 2.36 6.66
CA GLY A 78 0.96 2.91 7.47
C GLY A 78 0.89 4.43 7.50
N LEU A 79 1.84 5.17 6.91
CA LEU A 79 1.80 6.64 6.93
C LEU A 79 0.62 7.18 6.12
N HIS A 80 0.00 8.25 6.62
CA HIS A 80 -0.98 9.03 5.87
C HIS A 80 -0.34 9.68 4.65
N GLN A 81 -1.10 9.87 3.57
CA GLN A 81 -0.60 10.45 2.31
C GLN A 81 0.00 11.85 2.46
N ASP A 82 -0.47 12.64 3.43
CA ASP A 82 0.11 13.96 3.76
C ASP A 82 1.56 13.86 4.26
N HIS A 83 1.97 12.67 4.71
CA HIS A 83 3.29 12.42 5.25
C HIS A 83 4.12 11.50 4.38
N CYS A 84 3.53 10.69 3.49
CA CYS A 84 4.29 9.82 2.58
C CYS A 84 4.17 10.19 1.10
N GLY A 85 3.45 11.26 0.78
CA GLY A 85 3.11 11.62 -0.59
C GLY A 85 1.89 10.86 -1.11
N ARG A 86 1.44 11.26 -2.31
CA ARG A 86 0.27 10.69 -2.97
C ARG A 86 0.39 9.17 -3.10
N LEU A 87 -0.71 8.48 -2.82
CA LEU A 87 -0.76 7.03 -2.99
C LEU A 87 -0.99 6.62 -4.45
N GLU A 88 -0.34 5.54 -4.83
CA GLU A 88 -0.34 4.94 -6.16
C GLU A 88 -0.99 3.55 -6.10
N ARG A 89 -1.60 3.14 -7.21
CA ARG A 89 -2.13 1.76 -7.34
C ARG A 89 -0.96 0.81 -7.36
N GLU A 90 -1.09 -0.26 -6.61
CA GLU A 90 0.00 -1.20 -6.37
C GLU A 90 -0.52 -2.64 -6.35
N HIS A 91 0.32 -3.55 -6.80
CA HIS A 91 0.09 -4.99 -6.81
C HIS A 91 0.93 -5.68 -5.73
N ILE A 92 0.28 -6.34 -4.77
CA ILE A 92 0.97 -7.06 -3.69
C ILE A 92 1.90 -8.12 -4.28
N ALA A 93 1.37 -9.00 -5.13
CA ALA A 93 2.12 -9.90 -6.01
C ALA A 93 2.45 -9.14 -7.31
N PRO A 94 3.74 -8.98 -7.66
CA PRO A 94 4.14 -8.20 -8.82
C PRO A 94 3.51 -8.72 -10.13
N LYS A 95 2.99 -7.80 -10.94
CA LYS A 95 2.27 -8.09 -12.19
C LYS A 95 3.16 -8.21 -13.44
N GLY A 96 4.48 -8.09 -13.28
CA GLY A 96 5.45 -8.19 -14.38
C GLY A 96 5.27 -9.48 -15.20
N THR A 97 5.71 -9.47 -16.46
CA THR A 97 5.56 -10.59 -17.42
C THR A 97 6.15 -11.91 -16.93
N VAL A 98 7.17 -11.85 -16.07
CA VAL A 98 7.86 -13.03 -15.48
C VAL A 98 7.34 -13.37 -14.07
N SER A 99 6.44 -12.54 -13.53
CA SER A 99 5.95 -12.64 -12.15
C SER A 99 4.57 -13.29 -12.12
N PHE A 100 3.51 -12.52 -11.89
CA PHE A 100 2.15 -13.05 -11.71
C PHE A 100 1.12 -12.27 -12.54
N PRO A 101 1.24 -12.25 -13.88
CA PRO A 101 0.34 -11.46 -14.74
C PRO A 101 -1.14 -11.90 -14.61
N THR A 102 -1.39 -13.16 -14.24
CA THR A 102 -2.74 -13.68 -13.97
C THR A 102 -3.44 -13.00 -12.78
N PHE A 103 -2.70 -12.39 -11.85
CA PHE A 103 -3.23 -11.67 -10.69
C PHE A 103 -3.34 -10.15 -10.89
N MET A 104 -3.13 -9.67 -12.11
CA MET A 104 -3.12 -8.23 -12.42
C MET A 104 -4.44 -7.51 -12.09
N PHE A 105 -5.56 -8.22 -12.22
CA PHE A 105 -6.89 -7.70 -11.85
C PHE A 105 -7.51 -8.51 -10.71
N GLU A 106 -6.72 -9.19 -9.89
CA GLU A 106 -7.23 -9.87 -8.70
C GLU A 106 -7.53 -8.83 -7.59
N PRO A 107 -8.77 -8.68 -7.10
CA PRO A 107 -9.11 -7.68 -6.09
C PRO A 107 -8.27 -7.77 -4.81
N LEU A 108 -7.94 -8.98 -4.36
CA LEU A 108 -7.08 -9.19 -3.19
C LEU A 108 -5.61 -8.86 -3.45
N ASN A 109 -5.23 -8.63 -4.71
CA ASN A 109 -3.88 -8.25 -5.11
C ASN A 109 -3.69 -6.74 -5.26
N LEU A 110 -4.77 -5.95 -5.20
CA LEU A 110 -4.77 -4.52 -5.50
C LEU A 110 -4.85 -3.68 -4.22
N VAL A 111 -3.95 -2.70 -4.09
CA VAL A 111 -3.82 -1.82 -2.92
C VAL A 111 -3.35 -0.43 -3.32
N LEU A 112 -3.33 0.50 -2.36
CA LEU A 112 -2.66 1.80 -2.49
C LEU A 112 -1.39 1.84 -1.64
N ALA A 113 -0.29 2.31 -2.22
CA ALA A 113 0.98 2.47 -1.54
C ALA A 113 1.63 3.81 -1.90
N CYS A 114 2.46 4.37 -1.01
CA CYS A 114 3.25 5.54 -1.36
C CYS A 114 4.38 5.15 -2.33
N HIS A 115 4.84 6.12 -3.12
CA HIS A 115 5.89 5.92 -4.11
C HIS A 115 7.13 5.23 -3.52
N HIS A 116 7.59 5.66 -2.34
CA HIS A 116 8.77 5.08 -1.71
C HIS A 116 8.62 3.59 -1.36
N CYS A 117 7.46 3.18 -0.84
CA CYS A 117 7.24 1.75 -0.54
C CYS A 117 6.99 0.94 -1.81
N ASN A 118 6.26 1.51 -2.76
CA ASN A 118 5.90 0.88 -4.02
C ASN A 118 7.12 0.68 -4.92
N VAL A 119 7.77 1.78 -5.31
CA VAL A 119 8.79 1.85 -6.34
C VAL A 119 10.19 1.63 -5.77
N ASP A 120 10.59 2.43 -4.76
CA ASP A 120 11.99 2.41 -4.29
C ASP A 120 12.32 1.14 -3.51
N LEU A 121 11.38 0.63 -2.70
CA LEU A 121 11.64 -0.49 -1.78
C LEU A 121 11.15 -1.84 -2.30
N LYS A 122 9.87 -1.95 -2.66
CA LYS A 122 9.33 -3.22 -3.16
C LYS A 122 9.72 -3.44 -4.62
N GLY A 123 9.41 -2.50 -5.50
CA GLY A 123 9.54 -2.67 -6.95
C GLY A 123 8.92 -4.00 -7.42
N GLU A 124 9.73 -4.80 -8.11
CA GLU A 124 9.36 -6.13 -8.62
C GLU A 124 9.70 -7.28 -7.66
N PHE A 125 9.99 -7.00 -6.38
CA PHE A 125 10.27 -8.04 -5.39
C PHE A 125 9.14 -9.07 -5.32
N ASN A 126 9.50 -10.35 -5.46
CA ASN A 126 8.55 -11.45 -5.39
C ASN A 126 8.04 -11.64 -3.94
N THR A 127 6.82 -11.17 -3.70
CA THR A 127 6.15 -11.29 -2.40
C THR A 127 5.51 -12.66 -2.18
N ILE A 128 5.40 -13.53 -3.19
CA ILE A 128 4.83 -14.88 -3.06
C ILE A 128 5.92 -15.86 -2.62
N SER A 129 5.66 -16.58 -1.54
CA SER A 129 6.50 -17.67 -1.03
C SER A 129 6.06 -19.04 -1.51
N LYS A 130 4.76 -19.21 -1.78
CA LYS A 130 4.21 -20.42 -2.39
C LYS A 130 3.07 -20.04 -3.33
N PHE A 131 3.23 -20.38 -4.59
CA PHE A 131 2.25 -20.08 -5.63
C PHE A 131 1.07 -21.05 -5.60
N SER A 132 -0.10 -20.56 -5.99
CA SER A 132 -1.31 -21.32 -6.31
C SER A 132 -2.06 -20.56 -7.41
N THR A 133 -2.81 -21.24 -8.27
CA THR A 133 -3.69 -20.57 -9.25
C THR A 133 -4.84 -19.84 -8.58
N ASN A 134 -5.26 -20.27 -7.39
CA ASN A 134 -6.21 -19.53 -6.56
C ASN A 134 -5.43 -18.58 -5.64
N TYR A 135 -5.57 -17.27 -5.86
CA TYR A 135 -4.83 -16.23 -5.13
C TYR A 135 -4.94 -16.37 -3.61
N SER A 136 -6.15 -16.65 -3.09
CA SER A 136 -6.38 -16.80 -1.64
C SER A 136 -5.60 -17.97 -1.02
N LYS A 137 -5.15 -18.93 -1.84
CA LYS A 137 -4.32 -20.07 -1.42
C LYS A 137 -2.82 -19.82 -1.58
N CYS A 138 -2.41 -18.73 -2.23
CA CYS A 138 -1.01 -18.30 -2.25
C CYS A 138 -0.51 -18.03 -0.83
N LYS A 139 0.79 -18.24 -0.61
CA LYS A 139 1.47 -17.81 0.61
C LYS A 139 2.39 -16.64 0.27
N PHE A 140 2.48 -15.70 1.21
CA PHE A 140 3.24 -14.47 1.04
C PHE A 140 4.39 -14.38 2.05
N ASN A 141 5.47 -13.74 1.61
CA ASN A 141 6.67 -13.45 2.39
C ASN A 141 6.52 -12.20 3.27
N ILE A 142 5.59 -11.31 2.91
CA ILE A 142 5.24 -10.11 3.67
C ILE A 142 3.88 -10.29 4.34
N VAL A 143 3.56 -9.43 5.32
CA VAL A 143 2.22 -9.36 5.90
C VAL A 143 1.22 -8.91 4.83
N HIS A 144 0.22 -9.74 4.54
CA HIS A 144 -0.75 -9.50 3.49
C HIS A 144 -1.99 -8.80 4.06
N PRO A 145 -2.35 -7.59 3.59
CA PRO A 145 -3.38 -6.75 4.24
C PRO A 145 -4.79 -7.36 4.21
N TYR A 146 -5.08 -8.24 3.26
CA TYR A 146 -6.38 -8.92 3.16
C TYR A 146 -6.42 -10.32 3.80
N LEU A 147 -5.27 -10.99 3.94
CA LEU A 147 -5.20 -12.42 4.28
C LEU A 147 -4.61 -12.66 5.66
N ASP A 148 -3.87 -11.69 6.19
CA ASP A 148 -3.27 -11.71 7.53
C ASP A 148 -3.96 -10.69 8.44
N GLU A 149 -3.86 -10.90 9.75
CA GLU A 149 -4.19 -9.90 10.75
C GLU A 149 -2.92 -9.16 11.12
N ILE A 150 -2.79 -7.91 10.67
CA ILE A 150 -1.52 -7.16 10.74
C ILE A 150 -1.00 -7.01 12.17
N GLU A 151 -1.89 -6.88 13.12
CA GLU A 151 -1.63 -6.75 14.56
C GLU A 151 -0.97 -8.01 15.15
N LYS A 152 -1.17 -9.19 14.54
CA LYS A 152 -0.48 -10.43 14.92
C LYS A 152 0.96 -10.51 14.40
N HIS A 153 1.35 -9.61 13.49
CA HIS A 153 2.64 -9.64 12.81
C HIS A 153 3.53 -8.44 13.14
N ILE A 154 2.95 -7.27 13.30
CA ILE A 154 3.62 -5.99 13.51
C ILE A 154 3.16 -5.42 14.86
N VAL A 155 4.10 -5.21 15.76
CA VAL A 155 3.88 -4.67 17.10
C VAL A 155 4.30 -3.21 17.11
N TYR A 156 3.42 -2.39 17.67
CA TYR A 156 3.61 -0.96 17.81
C TYR A 156 3.86 -0.62 19.28
N ALA A 157 5.03 -0.04 19.57
CA ALA A 157 5.39 0.40 20.91
C ALA A 157 5.49 1.93 20.91
N VAL A 158 4.59 2.57 21.66
CA VAL A 158 4.62 4.01 21.89
C VAL A 158 4.92 4.27 23.34
N ASP A 159 5.95 5.08 23.58
CA ASP A 159 6.24 5.61 24.89
C ASP A 159 6.72 7.06 24.78
N ASN A 160 6.10 7.97 25.52
CA ASN A 160 6.48 9.39 25.57
C ASN A 160 6.73 10.03 24.19
N GLY A 161 5.82 9.79 23.23
CA GLY A 161 5.92 10.34 21.87
C GLY A 161 6.94 9.64 20.96
N ARG A 162 7.63 8.59 21.43
CA ARG A 162 8.52 7.75 20.63
C ARG A 162 7.77 6.54 20.10
N ALA A 163 7.87 6.30 18.80
CA ALA A 163 7.16 5.26 18.08
C ALA A 163 8.13 4.23 17.50
N LEU A 164 8.16 3.03 18.07
CA LEU A 164 8.93 1.91 17.55
C LEU A 164 8.03 0.87 16.92
N ILE A 165 8.50 0.31 15.80
CA ILE A 165 7.87 -0.83 15.13
C ILE A 165 8.80 -2.02 15.25
N LYS A 166 8.26 -3.15 15.70
CA LYS A 166 8.96 -4.43 15.72
C LYS A 166 8.06 -5.54 15.24
N ALA A 167 8.63 -6.63 14.75
CA ALA A 167 7.84 -7.81 14.42
C ALA A 167 7.38 -8.49 15.71
N ALA A 168 6.21 -9.14 15.69
CA ALA A 168 5.90 -10.13 16.71
C ALA A 168 7.01 -11.21 16.69
N PRO A 169 7.49 -11.72 17.86
CA PRO A 169 8.69 -12.56 17.94
C PRO A 169 8.67 -13.78 16.99
N TRP A 170 7.50 -14.42 16.85
CA TRP A 170 7.23 -15.58 16.01
C TRP A 170 6.92 -15.25 14.54
N SER A 171 6.75 -13.98 14.19
CA SER A 171 6.26 -13.56 12.88
C SER A 171 7.39 -13.41 11.85
N ARG A 172 7.67 -14.47 11.09
CA ARG A 172 8.60 -14.41 9.94
C ARG A 172 8.15 -13.39 8.88
N LYS A 173 6.84 -13.31 8.61
CA LYS A 173 6.25 -12.31 7.69
C LYS A 173 6.46 -10.89 8.19
N GLY A 174 6.23 -10.64 9.48
CA GLY A 174 6.45 -9.34 10.12
C GLY A 174 7.89 -8.89 9.99
N LYS A 175 8.86 -9.78 10.28
CA LYS A 175 10.30 -9.50 10.12
C LYS A 175 10.64 -9.13 8.67
N LYS A 176 10.16 -9.91 7.69
CA LYS A 176 10.40 -9.61 6.27
C LYS A 176 9.72 -8.32 5.82
N HIS A 177 8.49 -8.05 6.26
CA HIS A 177 7.75 -6.83 5.94
C HIS A 177 8.44 -5.59 6.52
N ILE A 178 8.84 -5.64 7.79
CA ILE A 178 9.59 -4.54 8.44
C ILE A 178 10.91 -4.31 7.72
N LYS A 179 11.66 -5.36 7.40
CA LYS A 179 12.93 -5.23 6.67
C LYS A 179 12.73 -4.63 5.27
N LEU A 180 11.77 -5.13 4.50
CA LEU A 180 11.52 -4.68 3.12
C LEU A 180 11.08 -3.21 3.08
N PHE A 181 10.21 -2.80 4.00
CA PHE A 181 9.69 -1.43 4.05
C PHE A 181 10.43 -0.54 5.06
N GLU A 182 11.54 -1.04 5.61
CA GLU A 182 12.44 -0.43 6.59
C GLU A 182 11.72 0.23 7.78
N LEU A 183 10.64 -0.40 8.26
CA LEU A 183 9.70 0.24 9.18
C LEU A 183 10.33 0.65 10.52
N ASP A 184 11.43 0.00 10.89
CA ASP A 184 12.25 0.20 12.10
C ASP A 184 13.49 1.07 11.85
N SER A 185 13.72 1.56 10.63
CA SER A 185 14.81 2.48 10.34
C SER A 185 14.70 3.79 11.14
N VAL A 186 15.85 4.38 11.49
CA VAL A 186 15.92 5.67 12.19
C VAL A 186 15.04 6.73 11.51
N PRO A 187 15.11 6.97 10.18
CA PRO A 187 14.26 7.98 9.54
C PRO A 187 12.76 7.74 9.69
N LYS A 188 12.29 6.48 9.58
CA LYS A 188 10.85 6.16 9.70
C LYS A 188 10.38 6.16 11.14
N THR A 189 11.24 5.81 12.09
CA THR A 189 11.01 5.90 13.53
C THR A 189 10.90 7.35 13.98
N ASP A 190 11.86 8.20 13.61
CA ASP A 190 11.87 9.62 13.96
C ASP A 190 10.66 10.33 13.37
N LYS A 191 10.33 10.03 12.11
CA LYS A 191 9.14 10.58 11.45
C LYS A 191 7.85 10.25 12.20
N ARG A 192 7.62 8.98 12.55
CA ARG A 192 6.39 8.60 13.29
C ARG A 192 6.35 9.22 14.68
N SER A 193 7.50 9.27 15.37
CA SER A 193 7.63 9.88 16.69
C SER A 193 7.31 11.37 16.65
N GLY A 194 7.91 12.11 15.71
CA GLY A 194 7.62 13.53 15.49
C GLY A 194 6.16 13.80 15.15
N LEU A 195 5.55 12.95 14.30
CA LEU A 195 4.13 13.05 13.96
C LEU A 195 3.21 12.81 15.16
N LEU A 196 3.53 11.83 16.02
CA LEU A 196 2.79 11.61 17.26
C LEU A 196 2.87 12.82 18.18
N ILE A 197 4.07 13.35 18.42
CA ILE A 197 4.28 14.54 19.26
C ILE A 197 3.42 15.68 18.73
N VAL A 198 3.52 15.97 17.43
CA VAL A 198 2.72 17.03 16.79
C VAL A 198 1.21 16.80 16.92
N SER A 199 0.74 15.55 16.76
CA SER A 199 -0.69 15.24 16.94
C SER A 199 -1.18 15.41 18.39
N SER A 200 -0.28 15.25 19.37
CA SER A 200 -0.60 15.40 20.80
C SER A 200 -0.58 16.85 21.28
N LEU A 201 0.15 17.73 20.58
CA LEU A 201 0.27 19.13 20.95
C LEU A 201 -0.93 19.94 20.41
N THR A 202 -1.59 20.70 21.29
CA THR A 202 -2.60 21.69 20.89
C THR A 202 -1.90 22.98 20.45
N ILE A 203 -1.38 22.98 19.22
CA ILE A 203 -0.66 24.12 18.66
C ILE A 203 -1.65 25.01 17.90
N SER A 204 -1.53 26.32 18.09
CA SER A 204 -2.25 27.32 17.28
C SER A 204 -1.97 27.10 15.79
N SER A 205 -3.02 27.09 14.97
CA SER A 205 -2.95 26.85 13.52
C SER A 205 -1.97 27.76 12.78
N LYS A 206 -1.69 28.96 13.31
CA LYS A 206 -0.68 29.89 12.78
C LYS A 206 0.73 29.28 12.65
N TYR A 207 1.05 28.23 13.41
CA TYR A 207 2.36 27.55 13.36
C TYR A 207 2.38 26.29 12.48
N ASP A 208 1.25 25.87 11.90
CA ASP A 208 1.16 24.62 11.12
C ASP A 208 2.16 24.60 9.96
N LYS A 209 2.38 25.74 9.28
CA LYS A 209 3.36 25.85 8.19
C LYS A 209 4.80 25.62 8.66
N ILE A 210 5.17 26.20 9.80
CA ILE A 210 6.53 26.07 10.36
C ILE A 210 6.75 24.62 10.81
N LEU A 211 5.76 24.03 11.44
CA LEU A 211 5.82 22.65 11.94
C LEU A 211 5.93 21.64 10.79
N ASN A 212 5.10 21.80 9.75
CA ASN A 212 5.18 20.97 8.55
C ASN A 212 6.54 21.10 7.84
N SER A 213 7.12 22.31 7.81
CA SER A 213 8.46 22.53 7.26
C SER A 213 9.54 21.82 8.08
N ALA A 214 9.46 21.88 9.42
CA ALA A 214 10.40 21.21 10.31
C ALA A 214 10.32 19.68 10.20
N LEU A 215 9.11 19.11 10.15
CA LEU A 215 8.89 17.66 10.03
C LEU A 215 9.27 17.09 8.67
N ASN A 216 9.11 17.87 7.59
CA ASN A 216 9.42 17.44 6.23
C ASN A 216 10.80 17.90 5.76
N LYS A 217 11.59 18.55 6.62
CA LYS A 217 12.97 18.90 6.31
C LYS A 217 13.72 17.60 6.03
N LYS A 218 14.06 17.36 4.76
CA LYS A 218 15.03 16.32 4.41
C LYS A 218 16.31 16.68 5.15
N PHE A 219 16.68 15.89 6.15
CA PHE A 219 18.06 15.91 6.64
C PHE A 219 18.90 15.52 5.43
N ILE A 220 19.57 16.52 4.84
CA ILE A 220 20.59 16.28 3.84
C ILE A 220 21.63 15.43 4.55
N ARG A 221 21.71 14.14 4.20
CA ARG A 221 22.87 13.34 4.54
C ARG A 221 24.02 13.93 3.73
N LEU A 222 25.00 14.49 4.44
CA LEU A 222 26.35 14.68 3.91
C LEU A 222 26.92 13.32 3.53
#